data_AF-A0A9E5J444-F1
#
_entry.id   AF-A0A9E5J444-F1
#
_cell.length_a   1.000
_cell.length_b   1.000
_cell.length_c   1.000
_cell.angle_alpha   90.00
_cell.angle_beta   90.00
_cell.angle_gamma   90.00
#
_symmetry.space_group_name_H-M   'P 1'
#
loop_
_entity.id
_entity.type
_entity.pdbx_description
1 polymer ?
#
loop_
_entity_poly.entity_id
_entity_poly.type
_entity_poly.pdbx_seq_one_letter_code
_entity_poly.pdbx_strand_id
1 'polypeptide(L)'
;ELLNQQALFAEAYQITAVDNPTDALLVQQLLASKGLQSKRTPQLAKLMATRLATQALRNESLIERPKMAYLIDYGADPQAGLQLAVENWKTQQEPRDAVLLVKAALLTKQTQAAAPVLAWAQQTQYTDPELSALLATLNPQISPAGGVK
;
A
#
# COMPACT_ATOMS: atom_id res chain seq x y z
N GLU A 1 -2.64 10.99 -0.31
CA GLU A 1 -1.88 9.88 -0.94
C GLU A 1 -0.80 10.43 -1.87
N LEU A 2 -1.20 11.17 -2.90
CA LEU A 2 -0.28 11.79 -3.86
C LEU A 2 0.86 12.60 -3.22
N LEU A 3 0.56 13.44 -2.22
CA LEU A 3 1.61 14.23 -1.54
C LEU A 3 2.66 13.36 -0.84
N ASN A 4 2.25 12.24 -0.22
CA ASN A 4 3.19 11.31 0.41
C ASN A 4 4.02 10.54 -0.64
N GLN A 5 3.43 10.19 -1.77
CA GLN A 5 4.14 9.55 -2.89
C GLN A 5 5.20 10.48 -3.50
N GLN A 6 4.92 11.78 -3.56
CA GLN A 6 5.85 12.81 -4.06
C GLN A 6 6.87 13.30 -3.02
N ALA A 7 6.94 12.65 -1.84
CA ALA A 7 7.77 13.08 -0.72
C ALA A 7 7.49 14.51 -0.20
N LEU A 8 6.32 15.07 -0.50
CA LEU A 8 5.83 16.35 0.01
C LEU A 8 5.20 16.17 1.40
N PHE A 9 5.98 15.61 2.33
CA PHE A 9 5.49 15.14 3.63
C PHE A 9 5.00 16.28 4.54
N ALA A 10 5.63 17.46 4.49
CA ALA A 10 5.21 18.59 5.31
C ALA A 10 3.78 19.04 4.97
N GLU A 11 3.48 19.17 3.68
CA GLU A 11 2.15 19.55 3.20
C GLU A 11 1.12 18.45 3.48
N ALA A 12 1.48 17.19 3.22
CA ALA A 12 0.64 16.04 3.54
C ALA A 12 0.27 16.01 5.03
N TYR A 13 1.24 16.28 5.92
CA TYR A 13 1.03 16.30 7.35
C TYR A 13 0.08 17.42 7.79
N GLN A 14 0.22 18.62 7.22
CA GLN A 14 -0.64 19.76 7.55
C GLN A 14 -2.11 19.51 7.17
N ILE A 15 -2.35 19.03 5.94
CA ILE A 15 -3.72 18.82 5.43
C ILE A 15 -4.43 17.66 6.13
N THR A 16 -3.67 16.68 6.64
CA THR A 16 -4.24 15.51 7.34
C THR A 16 -4.35 15.69 8.86
N ALA A 17 -3.79 16.76 9.43
CA ALA A 17 -3.84 17.06 10.86
C ALA A 17 -5.19 17.67 11.26
N VAL A 18 -6.25 16.87 11.18
CA VAL A 18 -7.61 17.24 11.57
C VAL A 18 -8.02 16.59 12.89
N ASP A 19 -8.98 17.20 13.57
CA ASP A 19 -9.61 16.60 14.74
C ASP A 19 -10.46 15.40 14.31
N ASN A 20 -10.21 14.24 14.95
CA ASN A 20 -10.86 12.96 14.67
C ASN A 20 -10.78 12.50 13.19
N PRO A 21 -9.58 12.17 12.68
CA PRO A 21 -9.41 11.77 11.28
C PRO A 21 -10.14 10.46 10.97
N THR A 22 -10.59 10.30 9.72
CA THR A 22 -10.94 8.97 9.17
C THR A 22 -9.69 8.10 9.07
N ASP A 23 -9.82 6.79 8.90
CA ASP A 23 -8.63 5.90 8.79
C ASP A 23 -7.78 6.23 7.56
N ALA A 24 -8.41 6.70 6.47
CA ALA A 24 -7.72 7.20 5.29
C ALA A 24 -6.87 8.44 5.61
N LEU A 25 -7.40 9.41 6.36
CA LEU A 25 -6.62 10.59 6.77
C LEU A 25 -5.53 10.22 7.78
N LEU A 26 -5.83 9.32 8.71
CA LEU A 26 -4.90 8.86 9.73
C LEU A 26 -3.68 8.16 9.13
N VAL A 27 -3.87 7.23 8.17
CA VAL A 27 -2.74 6.56 7.52
C VAL A 27 -1.90 7.55 6.71
N GLN A 28 -2.53 8.55 6.07
CA GLN A 28 -1.80 9.57 5.32
C GLN A 28 -0.99 10.48 6.24
N GLN A 29 -1.54 10.87 7.40
CA GLN A 29 -0.81 11.60 8.42
C GLN A 29 0.37 10.79 8.98
N LEU A 30 0.15 9.49 9.21
CA LEU A 30 1.18 8.57 9.68
C LEU A 30 2.34 8.48 8.67
N LEU A 31 2.05 8.26 7.39
CA LEU A 31 3.07 8.20 6.33
C LEU A 31 3.85 9.51 6.22
N ALA A 32 3.15 10.64 6.25
CA ALA A 32 3.77 11.97 6.26
C ALA A 32 4.70 12.14 7.47
N SER A 33 4.22 11.76 8.66
CA SER A 33 5.02 11.85 9.89
C SER A 33 6.29 10.98 9.82
N LYS A 34 6.21 9.78 9.23
CA LYS A 34 7.34 8.87 9.04
C LYS A 34 8.38 9.48 8.11
N GLY A 35 7.94 10.04 6.98
CA GLY A 35 8.81 10.75 6.03
C GLY A 35 9.52 11.96 6.64
N LEU A 36 8.84 12.68 7.54
CA LEU A 36 9.41 13.78 8.32
C LEU A 36 10.25 13.35 9.53
N GLN A 37 10.37 12.06 9.82
CA GLN A 37 11.00 11.54 11.04
C GLN A 37 10.44 12.19 12.32
N SER A 38 9.13 12.45 12.33
CA SER A 38 8.46 13.18 13.41
C SER A 38 8.42 12.38 14.70
N LYS A 39 8.58 13.06 15.84
CA LYS A 39 8.39 12.46 17.18
C LYS A 39 6.95 11.94 17.41
N ARG A 40 5.98 12.34 16.57
CA ARG A 40 4.59 11.88 16.64
C ARG A 40 4.35 10.54 15.94
N THR A 41 5.28 10.05 15.11
CA THR A 41 5.10 8.80 14.35
C THR A 41 4.74 7.60 15.24
N PRO A 42 5.38 7.35 16.39
CA PRO A 42 5.01 6.23 17.26
C PRO A 42 3.57 6.34 17.80
N GLN A 43 3.12 7.57 18.13
CA GLN A 43 1.77 7.81 18.62
C GLN A 43 0.72 7.55 17.53
N LEU A 44 0.96 8.05 16.31
CA LEU A 44 0.07 7.84 15.17
C LEU A 44 0.01 6.36 14.77
N ALA A 45 1.14 5.66 14.79
CA ALA A 45 1.20 4.22 14.51
C ALA A 45 0.38 3.42 15.52
N LYS A 46 0.51 3.74 16.82
CA LYS A 46 -0.28 3.13 17.88
C LYS A 46 -1.78 3.37 17.69
N LEU A 47 -2.17 4.61 17.36
CA LEU A 47 -3.57 4.94 17.10
C LEU A 47 -4.14 4.13 15.92
N MET A 48 -3.40 4.03 14.81
CA MET A 48 -3.82 3.24 13.65
C MET A 48 -3.97 1.76 14.00
N ALA A 49 -3.00 1.18 14.71
CA ALA A 49 -3.04 -0.21 15.16
C ALA A 49 -4.25 -0.49 16.07
N THR A 50 -4.55 0.40 17.03
CA THR A 50 -5.71 0.26 17.92
C THR A 50 -7.02 0.31 17.16
N ARG A 51 -7.16 1.17 16.15
CA ARG A 51 -8.37 1.26 15.33
C ARG A 51 -8.59 0.00 14.51
N LEU A 52 -7.56 -0.48 13.82
CA LEU A 52 -7.62 -1.71 13.03
C LEU A 52 -7.97 -2.93 13.90
N ALA A 53 -7.40 -3.03 15.10
CA ALA A 53 -7.73 -4.10 16.04
C ALA A 53 -9.20 -4.02 16.50
N THR A 54 -9.71 -2.82 16.76
CA THR A 54 -11.09 -2.60 17.20
C THR A 54 -12.10 -2.95 16.09
N GLN A 55 -11.82 -2.57 14.84
CA GLN A 55 -12.65 -2.93 13.68
C GLN A 55 -12.71 -4.45 13.49
N ALA A 56 -11.56 -5.13 13.60
CA ALA A 56 -11.50 -6.58 13.49
C ALA A 56 -12.35 -7.30 14.56
N LEU A 57 -12.36 -6.80 15.81
CA LEU A 57 -13.18 -7.36 16.88
C LEU A 57 -14.68 -7.21 16.66
N ARG A 58 -15.11 -6.19 15.91
CA ARG A 58 -16.51 -5.90 15.65
C ARG A 58 -17.06 -6.57 14.39
N ASN A 59 -16.23 -7.36 13.68
CA ASN A 59 -16.54 -7.85 12.34
C ASN A 59 -17.00 -6.74 11.39
N GLU A 60 -16.52 -5.50 11.62
CA GLU A 60 -16.76 -4.41 10.68
C GLU A 60 -15.98 -4.69 9.40
N SER A 61 -16.57 -4.37 8.24
CA SER A 61 -15.82 -4.39 6.98
C SER A 61 -14.67 -3.41 7.10
N LEU A 62 -13.45 -3.95 7.16
CA LEU A 62 -12.24 -3.15 7.18
C LEU A 62 -12.17 -2.32 5.91
N ILE A 63 -11.86 -1.02 6.03
CA ILE A 63 -11.51 -0.25 4.84
C ILE A 63 -10.14 -0.78 4.38
N GLU A 64 -10.14 -1.52 3.28
CA GLU A 64 -8.99 -2.33 2.87
C GLU A 64 -7.78 -1.45 2.51
N ARG A 65 -8.00 -0.33 1.81
CA ARG A 65 -6.90 0.54 1.35
C ARG A 65 -6.10 1.19 2.50
N PRO A 66 -6.70 1.85 3.51
CA PRO A 66 -5.95 2.35 4.66
C PRO A 66 -5.18 1.26 5.42
N LYS A 67 -5.78 0.07 5.55
CA LYS A 67 -5.10 -1.08 6.16
C LYS A 67 -3.91 -1.54 5.32
N MET A 68 -4.08 -1.70 4.00
CA MET A 68 -3.00 -2.04 3.07
C MET A 68 -1.86 -1.03 3.13
N ALA A 69 -2.15 0.27 3.07
CA ALA A 69 -1.13 1.32 3.18
C ALA A 69 -0.38 1.29 4.53
N TYR A 70 -1.07 1.01 5.64
CA TYR A 70 -0.43 0.83 6.94
C TYR A 70 0.51 -0.40 6.99
N LEU A 71 0.08 -1.52 6.41
CA LEU A 71 0.88 -2.74 6.36
C LEU A 71 2.09 -2.59 5.43
N ILE A 72 1.90 -1.96 4.27
CA ILE A 72 2.87 -1.91 3.16
C ILE A 72 3.73 -0.65 3.22
N ASP A 73 3.14 0.54 3.12
CA ASP A 73 3.89 1.80 2.99
C ASP A 73 4.51 2.25 4.32
N TYR A 74 3.74 2.13 5.41
CA TYR A 74 4.30 2.34 6.74
C TYR A 74 5.23 1.18 7.12
N GLY A 75 5.02 0.00 6.53
CA GLY A 75 5.87 -1.18 6.72
C GLY A 75 5.63 -1.88 8.06
N ALA A 76 4.39 -1.84 8.55
CA ALA A 76 4.04 -2.54 9.79
C ALA A 76 4.16 -4.06 9.64
N ASP A 77 3.71 -4.60 8.50
CA ASP A 77 3.82 -6.02 8.13
C ASP A 77 3.60 -6.17 6.61
N PRO A 78 4.66 -6.04 5.79
CA PRO A 78 4.54 -6.11 4.34
C PRO A 78 4.00 -7.45 3.82
N GLN A 79 4.16 -8.53 4.57
CA GLN A 79 3.72 -9.88 4.21
C GLN A 79 2.21 -10.00 4.38
N ALA A 80 1.67 -9.56 5.52
CA ALA A 80 0.23 -9.43 5.70
C ALA A 80 -0.37 -8.42 4.69
N GLY A 81 0.36 -7.35 4.38
CA GLY A 81 0.01 -6.39 3.34
C GLY A 81 -0.13 -7.03 1.96
N LEU A 82 0.83 -7.86 1.55
CA LEU A 82 0.76 -8.60 0.28
C LEU A 82 -0.45 -9.54 0.23
N GLN A 83 -0.67 -10.32 1.29
CA GLN A 83 -1.82 -11.24 1.36
C GLN A 83 -3.14 -10.49 1.19
N LEU A 84 -3.31 -9.38 1.91
CA LEU A 84 -4.50 -8.54 1.81
C LEU A 84 -4.67 -7.95 0.40
N ALA A 85 -3.60 -7.45 -0.21
CA ALA A 85 -3.65 -6.88 -1.55
C ALA A 85 -4.02 -7.91 -2.61
N VAL A 86 -3.48 -9.14 -2.51
CA VAL A 86 -3.84 -10.25 -3.42
C VAL A 86 -5.32 -10.63 -3.29
N GLU A 87 -5.86 -10.69 -2.08
CA GLU A 87 -7.29 -11.00 -1.87
C GLU A 87 -8.20 -9.87 -2.38
N ASN A 88 -7.89 -8.61 -2.08
CA ASN A 88 -8.62 -7.44 -2.59
C ASN A 88 -8.64 -7.40 -4.13
N TRP A 89 -7.50 -7.71 -4.77
CA TRP A 89 -7.38 -7.68 -6.23
C TRP A 89 -8.27 -8.69 -6.96
N LYS A 90 -8.65 -9.79 -6.31
CA LYS A 90 -9.55 -10.79 -6.92
C LYS A 90 -10.94 -10.24 -7.22
N THR A 91 -11.38 -9.20 -6.52
CA THR A 91 -12.75 -8.68 -6.62
C THR A 91 -12.83 -7.27 -7.16
N GLN A 92 -11.94 -6.36 -6.71
CA GLN A 92 -12.07 -4.93 -7.01
C GLN A 92 -11.31 -4.50 -8.26
N GLN A 93 -10.06 -4.96 -8.42
CA GLN A 93 -9.16 -4.56 -9.50
C GLN A 93 -9.02 -3.03 -9.65
N GLU A 94 -9.03 -2.29 -8.54
CA GLU A 94 -8.92 -0.83 -8.55
C GLU A 94 -7.46 -0.40 -8.80
N PRO A 95 -7.19 0.54 -9.74
CA PRO A 95 -5.82 0.93 -10.09
C PRO A 95 -4.94 1.38 -8.91
N ARG A 96 -5.52 1.97 -7.86
CA ARG A 96 -4.77 2.38 -6.67
C ARG A 96 -4.29 1.19 -5.84
N ASP A 97 -5.05 0.10 -5.82
CA ASP A 97 -4.66 -1.12 -5.10
C ASP A 97 -3.63 -1.93 -5.90
N ALA A 98 -3.61 -1.77 -7.23
CA ALA A 98 -2.56 -2.30 -8.11
C ALA A 98 -1.17 -1.86 -7.65
N VAL A 99 -1.02 -0.56 -7.34
CA VAL A 99 0.24 0.03 -6.86
C VAL A 99 0.67 -0.63 -5.54
N LEU A 100 -0.25 -0.75 -4.58
CA LEU A 100 0.03 -1.36 -3.28
C LEU A 100 0.42 -2.84 -3.43
N LEU A 101 -0.27 -3.59 -4.29
CA LEU A 101 0.04 -5.00 -4.55
C LEU A 101 1.44 -5.17 -5.15
N VAL A 102 1.77 -4.45 -6.21
CA VAL A 102 3.10 -4.52 -6.86
C VAL A 102 4.19 -4.12 -5.88
N LYS A 103 3.97 -3.05 -5.10
CA LYS A 103 4.90 -2.59 -4.07
C LYS A 103 5.13 -3.63 -2.98
N ALA A 104 4.07 -4.27 -2.47
CA ALA A 104 4.18 -5.33 -1.47
C ALA A 104 4.93 -6.56 -2.02
N ALA A 105 4.66 -6.94 -3.27
CA ALA A 105 5.35 -8.04 -3.94
C ALA A 105 6.86 -7.78 -4.05
N LEU A 106 7.25 -6.55 -4.40
CA LEU A 106 8.66 -6.13 -4.46
C LEU A 106 9.30 -6.10 -3.06
N LEU A 107 8.65 -5.49 -2.06
CA LEU A 107 9.16 -5.41 -0.68
C LEU A 107 9.39 -6.78 -0.05
N THR A 108 8.51 -7.74 -0.36
CA THR A 108 8.57 -9.11 0.18
C THR A 108 9.34 -10.09 -0.71
N LYS A 109 9.85 -9.64 -1.87
CA LYS A 109 10.51 -10.47 -2.89
C LYS A 109 9.64 -11.60 -3.45
N GLN A 110 8.33 -11.45 -3.39
CA GLN A 110 7.33 -12.38 -3.93
C GLN A 110 6.74 -11.82 -5.22
N THR A 111 7.59 -11.50 -6.19
CA THR A 111 7.23 -10.79 -7.43
C THR A 111 6.14 -11.50 -8.24
N GLN A 112 6.10 -12.84 -8.19
CA GLN A 112 5.07 -13.64 -8.86
C GLN A 112 3.64 -13.31 -8.40
N ALA A 113 3.46 -12.87 -7.15
CA ALA A 113 2.15 -12.49 -6.62
C ALA A 113 1.53 -11.29 -7.37
N ALA A 114 2.35 -10.46 -8.02
CA ALA A 114 1.92 -9.30 -8.79
C ALA A 114 1.74 -9.57 -10.30
N ALA A 115 1.90 -10.82 -10.76
CA ALA A 115 1.65 -11.18 -12.15
C ALA A 115 0.24 -10.81 -12.66
N PRO A 116 -0.85 -10.96 -11.87
CA PRO A 116 -2.19 -10.54 -12.31
C PRO A 116 -2.30 -9.03 -12.59
N VAL A 117 -1.57 -8.20 -11.85
CA VAL A 117 -1.55 -6.74 -12.04
C VAL A 117 -0.82 -6.38 -13.34
N LEU A 118 0.32 -7.03 -13.61
CA LEU A 118 1.05 -6.84 -14.85
C LEU A 118 0.20 -7.22 -16.07
N ALA A 119 -0.47 -8.37 -16.02
CA ALA A 119 -1.37 -8.83 -17.09
C ALA A 119 -2.54 -7.86 -17.29
N TRP A 120 -3.17 -7.41 -16.21
CA TRP A 120 -4.25 -6.42 -16.26
C TRP A 120 -3.79 -5.09 -16.87
N ALA A 121 -2.64 -4.56 -16.48
CA ALA A 121 -2.11 -3.30 -17.00
C ALA A 121 -1.81 -3.40 -18.50
N GLN A 122 -1.27 -4.53 -18.95
CA GLN A 122 -1.04 -4.81 -20.38
C GLN A 122 -2.35 -4.96 -21.15
N GLN A 123 -3.34 -5.67 -20.61
CA GLN A 123 -4.63 -5.87 -21.27
C GLN A 123 -5.42 -4.56 -21.42
N THR A 124 -5.40 -3.73 -20.39
CA THR A 124 -6.16 -2.47 -20.34
C THR A 124 -5.42 -1.28 -20.93
N GLN A 125 -4.12 -1.43 -21.22
CA GLN A 125 -3.22 -0.33 -21.57
C GLN A 125 -3.22 0.79 -20.51
N TYR A 126 -3.54 0.44 -19.26
CA TYR A 126 -3.59 1.40 -18.17
C TYR A 126 -2.19 1.94 -17.87
N THR A 127 -2.07 3.26 -17.78
CA THR A 127 -0.81 3.96 -17.51
C THR A 127 -0.98 4.92 -16.34
N ASP A 128 -0.12 4.74 -15.35
CA ASP A 128 0.02 5.60 -14.19
C ASP A 128 1.53 5.71 -13.89
N PRO A 129 2.09 6.91 -13.64
CA PRO A 129 3.53 7.07 -13.48
C PRO A 129 4.15 6.18 -12.38
N GLU A 130 3.47 6.02 -11.24
CA GLU A 130 3.97 5.21 -10.13
C GLU A 130 3.89 3.72 -10.46
N LEU A 131 2.72 3.26 -10.93
CA LEU A 131 2.53 1.88 -11.33
C LEU A 131 3.47 1.47 -12.46
N SER A 132 3.66 2.32 -13.46
CA SER A 132 4.58 2.05 -14.58
C SER A 132 6.03 1.90 -14.10
N ALA A 133 6.49 2.75 -13.17
CA ALA A 133 7.83 2.63 -12.59
C ALA A 133 8.00 1.33 -11.77
N LEU A 134 6.98 0.95 -10.99
CA LEU A 134 6.97 -0.29 -10.23
C LEU A 134 6.96 -1.52 -11.14
N LEU A 135 6.12 -1.53 -12.18
CA LEU A 135 6.03 -2.63 -13.14
C LEU A 135 7.33 -2.78 -13.95
N ALA A 136 8.01 -1.69 -14.28
CA ALA A 136 9.33 -1.75 -14.92
C ALA A 136 10.39 -2.45 -14.04
N THR A 137 10.31 -2.26 -12.72
CA THR A 137 11.18 -2.94 -11.74
C THR A 137 10.79 -4.40 -11.53
N LEU A 138 9.49 -4.70 -11.59
CA LEU A 138 8.89 -6.01 -11.37
C LEU A 138 9.11 -6.96 -12.56
N ASN A 139 8.91 -6.48 -13.80
CA ASN A 139 8.84 -7.31 -15.01
C ASN A 139 10.06 -8.24 -15.21
N PRO A 140 11.32 -7.80 -15.01
CA PRO A 140 12.48 -8.70 -15.12
C PRO A 140 12.47 -9.84 -14.09
N GLN A 141 11.80 -9.66 -12.95
CA GLN A 141 11.77 -10.59 -11.82
C GLN A 141 10.60 -11.59 -11.87
N ILE A 142 9.68 -11.47 -12.83
CA ILE A 142 8.59 -12.44 -13.10
C ILE A 142 8.98 -13.40 -14.23
N SER A 143 10.29 -13.63 -14.43
CA SER A 143 10.75 -14.65 -15.36
C SER A 143 10.18 -16.03 -14.97
N PRO A 144 9.82 -16.90 -15.93
CA PRO A 144 9.35 -18.25 -15.60
C PRO A 144 10.52 -18.98 -14.95
N ALA A 145 10.39 -19.29 -13.66
CA ALA A 145 11.30 -20.22 -13.00
C ALA A 145 11.15 -21.60 -13.69
N GLY A 146 12.01 -21.90 -14.66
CA GLY A 146 11.96 -23.18 -15.38
C GLY A 146 12.68 -23.23 -16.73
N GLY A 147 13.81 -22.54 -16.91
CA GLY A 147 14.72 -22.80 -18.02
C GLY A 147 15.68 -23.92 -17.63
N VAL A 148 15.37 -25.14 -18.05
CA VAL A 148 16.22 -26.34 -17.93
C VAL A 148 17.63 -26.02 -18.43
N LYS A 149 18.64 -26.31 -17.61
CA LYS A 149 19.95 -26.75 -18.09
C LYS A 149 20.22 -28.13 -17.53
#